data_AF-A0A538KR21-F1
#
_entry.id   AF-A0A538KR21-F1
#
_cell.length_a   1.000
_cell.length_b   1.000
_cell.length_c   1.000
_cell.angle_alpha   90.00
_cell.angle_beta   90.00
_cell.angle_gamma   90.00
#
_symmetry.space_group_name_H-M   'P 1'
#
loop_
_entity.id
_entity.type
_entity.pdbx_description
1 polymer ?
#
loop_
_entity_poly.entity_id
_entity_poly.type
_entity_poly.pdbx_seq_one_letter_code
_entity_poly.pdbx_strand_id
1 'polypeptide(L)' 'MLVRPGARARLGDLFAAWGKPLTRRRAADFTGPVRAFVGGRRWRGDPAAIPLARHAVIVLEIGPYVPPHRHYAFPPGT' A
#
# COMPACT_ATOMS: atom_id res chain seq x y z
N MET A 1 2.62 16.15 -12.70
CA MET A 1 2.31 17.21 -11.72
C MET A 1 3.16 16.96 -10.48
N LEU A 2 4.20 17.77 -10.24
CA LEU A 2 5.03 17.67 -9.03
C LEU A 2 4.33 18.42 -7.88
N VAL A 3 4.24 17.78 -6.72
CA VAL A 3 3.62 18.31 -5.50
C VAL A 3 4.41 19.53 -5.00
N ARG A 4 3.72 20.63 -4.68
CA ARG A 4 4.35 21.84 -4.12
C ARG A 4 4.77 21.62 -2.65
N PRO A 5 5.92 22.17 -2.20
CA PRO A 5 6.26 22.23 -0.78
C PRO A 5 5.13 22.89 0.03
N GLY A 6 4.72 22.28 1.14
CA GLY A 6 3.60 22.74 1.98
C GLY A 6 2.20 22.22 1.56
N ALA A 7 2.07 21.56 0.41
CA ALA A 7 0.82 20.89 0.05
C ALA A 7 0.63 19.61 0.89
N ARG A 8 -0.60 19.39 1.39
CA ARG A 8 -1.00 18.14 2.05
C ARG A 8 -1.17 17.02 1.03
N ALA A 9 -0.04 16.53 0.52
CA ALA A 9 0.00 15.44 -0.45
C ALA A 9 -0.58 14.15 0.13
N ARG A 10 -1.20 13.37 -0.74
CA ARG A 10 -1.77 12.06 -0.42
C ARG A 10 -1.08 10.98 -1.24
N LEU A 11 -1.22 9.74 -0.79
CA LEU A 11 -0.67 8.59 -1.49
C LEU A 11 -1.22 8.48 -2.91
N GLY A 12 -2.47 8.88 -3.14
CA GLY A 12 -3.05 8.98 -4.49
C GLY A 12 -2.30 9.96 -5.40
N ASP A 13 -1.79 11.07 -4.86
CA ASP A 13 -1.02 12.05 -5.65
C ASP A 13 0.32 11.46 -6.11
N LEU A 14 0.97 10.66 -5.26
CA LEU A 14 2.20 9.92 -5.62
C LEU A 14 1.95 8.94 -6.76
N PHE A 15 0.87 8.15 -6.66
CA PHE A 15 0.49 7.20 -7.70
C PHE A 15 0.13 7.91 -9.01
N ALA A 16 -0.60 9.03 -8.92
CA ALA A 16 -0.92 9.86 -10.08
C ALA A 16 0.33 10.43 -10.74
N ALA A 17 1.35 10.85 -9.97
CA ALA A 17 2.62 11.32 -10.52
C ALA A 17 3.38 10.22 -11.29
N TRP A 18 3.21 8.94 -10.92
CA TRP A 18 3.71 7.79 -11.67
C TRP A 18 2.81 7.34 -12.82
N GLY A 19 1.64 7.99 -13.02
CA GLY A 19 0.66 7.55 -14.01
C GLY A 19 0.03 6.19 -13.67
N LYS A 20 0.05 5.80 -12.39
CA LYS A 20 -0.48 4.53 -11.91
C LYS A 20 -1.73 4.75 -11.06
N PRO A 21 -2.74 3.86 -11.14
CA PRO A 21 -3.93 3.97 -10.31
C PRO A 21 -3.69 3.44 -8.90
N LEU A 22 -4.37 4.03 -7.92
CA LEU A 22 -4.52 3.48 -6.57
C LEU A 22 -5.99 3.56 -6.16
N THR A 23 -6.58 2.40 -5.85
CA THR A 23 -7.93 2.26 -5.34
C THR A 23 -7.98 1.16 -4.29
N ARG A 24 -9.17 0.90 -3.72
CA ARG A 24 -9.40 -0.26 -2.83
C ARG A 24 -9.22 -1.63 -3.51
N ARG A 25 -9.12 -1.69 -4.84
CA ARG A 25 -9.03 -2.94 -5.62
C ARG A 25 -7.88 -2.99 -6.63
N ARG A 26 -7.06 -1.95 -6.70
CA ARG A 26 -5.96 -1.86 -7.67
C ARG A 26 -4.84 -0.99 -7.11
N ALA A 27 -3.60 -1.47 -7.23
CA ALA A 27 -2.41 -0.67 -6.98
C ALA A 27 -1.45 -0.86 -8.16
N ALA A 28 -1.26 0.20 -8.93
CA ALA A 28 -0.54 0.15 -10.21
C ALA A 28 -1.12 -0.91 -11.16
N ASP A 29 -0.31 -1.89 -11.55
CA ASP A 29 -0.71 -2.96 -12.48
C ASP A 29 -1.30 -4.17 -11.74
N PHE A 30 -1.23 -4.20 -10.41
CA PHE A 30 -1.77 -5.28 -9.59
C PHE A 30 -3.25 -5.06 -9.28
N THR A 31 -4.05 -6.10 -9.49
CA THR A 31 -5.49 -6.11 -9.22
C THR A 31 -5.81 -7.09 -8.09
N GLY A 32 -6.66 -6.67 -7.15
CA GLY A 32 -7.04 -7.44 -5.98
C GLY A 32 -7.39 -6.53 -4.79
N PRO A 33 -7.97 -7.05 -3.70
CA PRO A 33 -8.23 -6.25 -2.52
C PRO A 33 -6.94 -5.57 -2.03
N VAL A 34 -6.98 -4.25 -1.85
CA VAL A 34 -5.85 -3.47 -1.34
C VAL A 34 -6.09 -3.17 0.13
N ARG A 35 -5.17 -3.62 0.99
CA ARG A 35 -5.13 -3.25 2.40
C ARG A 35 -3.96 -2.30 2.60
N ALA A 36 -4.16 -1.28 3.42
CA ALA A 36 -3.13 -0.31 3.72
C ALA A 36 -2.88 -0.24 5.22
N PHE A 37 -1.62 0.02 5.58
CA PHE A 37 -1.18 0.18 6.96
C PHE A 37 -0.30 1.42 7.06
N VAL A 38 -0.48 2.18 8.15
CA VAL A 38 0.33 3.36 8.47
C VAL A 38 0.95 3.13 9.85
N GLY A 39 2.27 3.05 9.91
CA GLY A 39 3.00 2.71 11.15
C GLY A 39 2.53 1.39 11.76
N GLY A 40 2.27 0.38 10.93
CA GLY A 40 1.78 -0.94 11.35
C GLY A 40 0.28 -1.01 11.71
N ARG A 41 -0.44 0.12 11.77
CA ARG A 41 -1.88 0.13 12.05
C ARG A 41 -2.69 0.15 10.76
N ARG A 42 -3.72 -0.70 10.70
CA ARG A 42 -4.59 -0.80 9.52
C ARG A 42 -5.33 0.51 9.25
N TRP A 43 -5.19 1.03 8.05
CA TRP A 43 -6.00 2.11 7.50
C TRP A 43 -7.32 1.52 6.96
N ARG A 44 -8.45 2.05 7.43
CA ARG A 44 -9.79 1.57 7.03
C ARG A 44 -10.42 2.39 5.89
N GLY A 45 -9.86 3.56 5.60
CA GLY A 45 -10.33 4.44 4.54
C GLY A 45 -9.85 4.02 3.15
N ASP A 46 -10.07 4.89 2.18
CA ASP A 46 -9.45 4.76 0.85
C ASP A 46 -7.91 4.86 0.98
N PRO A 47 -7.13 3.90 0.48
CA PRO A 47 -5.66 3.99 0.44
C PRO A 47 -5.16 5.25 -0.27
N ALA A 48 -5.85 5.72 -1.33
CA ALA A 48 -5.45 6.93 -2.04
C ALA A 48 -5.58 8.20 -1.19
N ALA A 49 -6.38 8.17 -0.12
CA ALA A 49 -6.58 9.29 0.79
C ALA A 49 -5.53 9.37 1.91
N ILE A 50 -4.61 8.41 2.02
CA ILE A 50 -3.58 8.41 3.07
C ILE A 50 -2.69 9.65 2.93
N PRO A 51 -2.58 10.51 3.97
CA PRO A 51 -1.67 11.64 3.92
C PRO A 51 -0.21 11.18 3.87
N LEU A 52 0.58 11.77 2.97
CA LEU A 52 2.02 11.61 2.95
C LEU A 52 2.64 12.55 3.99
N ALA A 53 2.85 12.03 5.20
CA ALA A 53 3.53 12.75 6.27
C ALA A 53 5.02 12.39 6.32
N ARG A 54 5.84 13.31 6.84
CA ARG A 54 7.28 13.07 7.01
C ARG A 54 7.50 11.86 7.92
N HIS A 55 8.36 10.94 7.48
CA HIS A 55 8.67 9.68 8.16
C HIS A 55 7.48 8.72 8.35
N ALA A 56 6.39 8.88 7.61
CA ALA A 56 5.31 7.90 7.60
C ALA A 56 5.77 6.60 6.93
N VAL A 57 5.63 5.47 7.63
CA VAL A 57 5.80 4.13 7.04
C VAL A 57 4.44 3.66 6.54
N ILE A 58 4.32 3.47 5.23
CA ILE A 58 3.09 3.04 4.57
C ILE A 58 3.33 1.72 3.86
N VAL A 59 2.49 0.72 4.15
CA VAL A 59 2.53 -0.60 3.50
C VAL A 59 1.22 -0.83 2.76
N LEU A 60 1.31 -1.29 1.51
CA LEU A 60 0.18 -1.76 0.71
C LEU A 60 0.30 -3.27 0.50
N GLU A 61 -0.72 -4.00 0.92
CA GLU A 61 -0.87 -5.43 0.63
C GLU A 61 -1.90 -5.57 -0.49
N ILE A 62 -1.56 -6.32 -1.56
CA ILE A 62 -2.47 -6.63 -2.66
C ILE A 62 -2.73 -8.14 -2.69
N GLY A 63 -4.00 -8.51 -2.82
CA GLY A 63 -4.42 -9.90 -2.91
C GLY A 63 -5.11 -10.38 -1.64
N PRO A 64 -5.38 -11.69 -1.51
CA PRO A 64 -5.91 -12.22 -0.26
C PRO A 64 -4.88 -11.99 0.84
N TYR A 65 -5.36 -11.64 2.03
CA TYR A 65 -4.49 -11.64 3.20
C TYR A 65 -4.06 -13.07 3.49
N VAL A 66 -2.75 -13.28 3.55
CA VAL A 66 -2.14 -14.56 3.94
C VAL A 66 -1.80 -14.47 5.43
N PRO A 67 -2.53 -15.18 6.32
CA PRO A 67 -2.21 -15.20 7.74
C PRO A 67 -0.83 -15.84 7.99
N PRO A 68 -0.11 -15.46 9.06
CA PRO A 68 1.14 -16.11 9.42
C PRO A 68 0.95 -17.62 9.57
N HIS A 69 1.69 -18.40 8.79
CA HIS A 69 1.70 -19.85 8.91
C HIS A 69 2.44 -20.22 10.20
N ARG A 70 1.84 -21.05 11.06
CA ARG A 70 2.48 -21.57 12.28
C ARG A 70 3.49 -22.69 12.01
N HIS A 71 3.44 -23.29 10.82
CA HIS A 71 4.28 -24.43 10.42
C HIS A 71 4.72 -24.25 8.96
N TYR A 72 5.98 -24.62 8.69
CA TYR A 72 6.58 -24.60 7.36
C TYR A 72 7.22 -25.96 7.08
N ALA A 73 6.96 -26.53 5.90
CA ALA A 73 7.67 -27.68 5.39
C ALA A 73 8.77 -27.19 4.44
N PHE A 74 10.04 -27.47 4.77
CA PHE A 74 11.15 -27.23 3.87
C PHE A 74 11.26 -28.39 2.87
N PRO A 75 11.65 -28.13 1.61
CA PRO A 75 12.02 -29.21 0.70
C PRO A 75 13.16 -30.05 1.29
N PRO A 76 13.27 -31.35 0.94
CA PRO A 76 14.47 -32.14 1.27
C PRO A 76 15.71 -31.44 0.72
N GLY A 77 16.78 -31.35 1.53
CA GLY A 77 18.06 -30.82 1.07
C GLY A 77 18.64 -31.70 -0.05
N THR A 78 19.10 -31.08 -1.14
CA THR A 78 19.92 -31.72 -2.18
C THR A 78 21.38 -31.73 -1.78
#